data_AF-A0A521HVA9-F1
#
_entry.id   AF-A0A521HVA9-F1
#
_cell.length_a   1.000
_cell.length_b   1.000
_cell.length_c   1.000
_cell.angle_alpha   90.00
_cell.angle_beta   90.00
_cell.angle_gamma   90.00
#
_symmetry.space_group_name_H-M   'P 1'
#
loop_
_entity.id
_entity.type
_entity.pdbx_description
1 polymer ?
#
loop_
_entity_poly.entity_id
_entity_poly.type
_entity_poly.pdbx_seq_one_letter_code
_entity_poly.pdbx_strand_id
1 'polypeptide(L)'
;MGGSAESAAAGRKCCALCDSPVNFTDPWGLEILGLSTEQWSLVSSSLDTAVSGLGGTIHSLKSGSNKDVEFKKWFGSTSDENKNKMVNVYSKIQNDLAGRSATDFKYDTDTNAYAYVYKPNKVISAIKSFFGIESKQTIYLGAQFFDAPAEGVDTQSGVLVHESSHLTSDTMDYVCGTEKATRLASDDPDKAMNNADNVEYYYESLKNK
;
A
#
# COMPACT_ATOMS: atom_id res chain seq x y z
N MET A 1 -3.86 -35.83 -14.63
CA MET A 1 -4.58 -35.40 -13.40
C MET A 1 -3.76 -34.27 -12.81
N GLY A 2 -4.21 -33.03 -13.05
CA GLY A 2 -3.51 -31.83 -12.61
C GLY A 2 -3.76 -31.57 -11.14
N GLY A 3 -2.68 -31.39 -10.38
CA GLY A 3 -2.75 -30.78 -9.05
C GLY A 3 -2.54 -29.28 -9.23
N SER A 4 -3.59 -28.49 -9.05
CA SER A 4 -3.43 -27.06 -8.79
C SER A 4 -2.78 -26.91 -7.43
N ALA A 5 -1.57 -26.36 -7.40
CA ALA A 5 -1.00 -25.83 -6.18
C ALA A 5 -1.80 -24.58 -5.80
N GLU A 6 -2.84 -24.73 -4.98
CA GLU A 6 -3.28 -23.64 -4.12
C GLU A 6 -2.14 -23.41 -3.13
N SER A 7 -1.27 -22.44 -3.43
CA SER A 7 -0.36 -21.91 -2.43
C SER A 7 -1.22 -21.26 -1.36
N ALA A 8 -1.29 -21.90 -0.20
CA ALA A 8 -1.88 -21.30 0.98
C ALA A 8 -1.18 -19.97 1.26
N ALA A 9 -1.85 -18.86 0.93
CA ALA A 9 -1.40 -17.53 1.29
C ALA A 9 -1.30 -17.49 2.81
N ALA A 10 -0.06 -17.43 3.33
CA ALA A 10 0.19 -17.19 4.73
C ALA A 10 -0.38 -15.79 5.03
N GLY A 11 -1.58 -15.74 5.63
CA GLY A 11 -2.33 -14.50 5.79
C GLY A 11 -1.50 -13.41 6.47
N ARG A 12 -1.43 -12.24 5.84
CA ARG A 12 -0.81 -11.02 6.38
C ARG A 12 -1.33 -10.77 7.79
N LYS A 13 -0.43 -10.78 8.79
CA LYS A 13 -0.74 -10.27 10.12
C LYS A 13 -0.61 -8.76 10.06
N CYS A 14 -1.54 -8.03 10.68
CA CYS A 14 -1.34 -6.60 10.85
C CYS A 14 -0.04 -6.37 11.58
N CYS A 15 0.78 -5.52 10.99
CA CYS A 15 1.99 -5.04 11.60
C CYS A 15 1.59 -4.29 12.89
N ALA A 16 1.56 -5.00 14.01
CA ALA A 16 1.22 -4.44 15.31
C ALA A 16 2.22 -3.34 15.77
N LEU A 17 3.34 -3.20 15.08
CA LEU A 17 4.40 -2.23 15.34
C LEU A 17 4.29 -0.96 14.47
N CYS A 18 3.38 -0.92 13.48
CA CYS A 18 3.24 0.19 12.54
C CYS A 18 2.67 1.47 13.18
N ASP A 19 2.05 1.36 14.36
CA ASP A 19 1.54 2.49 15.15
C ASP A 19 2.55 3.05 16.18
N SER A 20 3.75 2.49 16.28
CA SER A 20 4.80 2.98 17.19
C SER A 20 5.97 3.55 16.40
N PRO A 21 6.29 4.86 16.52
CA PRO A 21 7.49 5.41 15.91
C PRO A 21 8.69 4.78 16.62
N VAL A 22 9.40 3.84 15.98
CA VAL A 22 10.76 3.56 16.43
C VAL A 22 11.59 4.79 16.06
N ASN A 23 12.16 5.40 17.10
CA ASN A 23 12.97 6.59 17.00
C ASN A 23 14.12 6.33 16.02
N PHE A 24 14.31 7.29 15.11
CA PHE A 24 15.47 7.34 14.22
C PHE A 24 16.74 7.67 15.00
N THR A 25 17.34 6.59 15.47
CA THR A 25 18.76 6.29 15.67
C THR A 25 18.65 5.02 16.46
N ASP A 26 19.02 3.90 15.88
CA ASP A 26 19.07 2.68 16.66
C ASP A 26 20.05 2.92 17.85
N PRO A 27 19.63 2.62 19.09
CA PRO A 27 20.52 2.42 20.24
C PRO A 27 20.89 0.93 20.45
N TRP A 28 20.70 0.07 19.43
CA TRP A 28 20.63 -1.41 19.51
C TRP A 28 21.32 -2.25 18.39
N GLY A 29 22.03 -1.67 17.40
CA GLY A 29 22.73 -2.32 16.29
C GLY A 29 22.00 -2.61 14.94
N LEU A 30 20.79 -2.13 14.65
CA LEU A 30 20.01 -2.48 13.43
C LEU A 30 20.51 -1.83 12.13
N GLU A 31 20.65 -2.61 11.05
CA GLU A 31 21.25 -2.20 9.77
C GLU A 31 20.19 -1.71 8.74
N ILE A 32 19.73 -0.45 8.88
CA ILE A 32 18.87 0.20 7.88
C ILE A 32 19.72 0.72 6.72
N LEU A 33 19.64 0.05 5.57
CA LEU A 33 20.49 0.33 4.41
C LEU A 33 19.76 1.10 3.31
N GLY A 34 20.54 1.84 2.52
CA GLY A 34 20.11 2.18 1.16
C GLY A 34 19.96 0.92 0.32
N LEU A 35 19.08 0.95 -0.67
CA LEU A 35 18.89 -0.19 -1.58
C LEU A 35 20.15 -0.42 -2.43
N SER A 36 20.49 -1.69 -2.66
CA SER A 36 21.41 -2.07 -3.73
C SER A 36 20.83 -1.72 -5.11
N THR A 37 21.65 -1.76 -6.16
CA THR A 37 21.21 -1.49 -7.53
C THR A 37 20.13 -2.48 -7.98
N GLU A 38 20.27 -3.76 -7.63
CA GLU A 38 19.32 -4.81 -7.97
C GLU A 38 17.99 -4.63 -7.22
N GLN A 39 18.05 -4.35 -5.91
CA GLN A 39 16.86 -4.06 -5.11
C GLN A 39 16.13 -2.81 -5.63
N TRP A 40 16.87 -1.75 -5.96
CA TRP A 40 16.27 -0.57 -6.56
C TRP A 40 15.64 -0.86 -7.93
N SER A 41 16.28 -1.67 -8.78
CA SER A 41 15.70 -2.06 -10.07
C SER A 41 14.34 -2.75 -9.90
N LEU A 42 14.21 -3.63 -8.90
CA LEU A 42 12.94 -4.30 -8.58
C LEU A 42 11.88 -3.32 -8.04
N VAL A 43 12.27 -2.44 -7.12
CA VAL A 43 11.39 -1.40 -6.55
C VAL A 43 10.93 -0.43 -7.64
N SER A 44 11.82 0.01 -8.52
CA SER A 44 11.50 0.89 -9.64
C SER A 44 10.51 0.24 -10.61
N SER A 45 10.70 -1.05 -10.95
CA SER A 45 9.75 -1.77 -11.79
C SER A 45 8.37 -1.93 -11.10
N SER A 46 8.37 -2.12 -9.78
CA SER A 46 7.14 -2.19 -8.98
C SER A 46 6.43 -0.85 -8.90
N LEU A 47 7.17 0.27 -8.83
CA LEU A 47 6.63 1.63 -8.89
C LEU A 47 5.96 1.91 -10.23
N ASP A 48 6.61 1.58 -11.35
CA ASP A 48 6.02 1.75 -12.69
C ASP A 48 4.72 0.94 -12.84
N THR A 49 4.73 -0.29 -12.33
CA THR A 49 3.56 -1.17 -12.29
C THR A 49 2.43 -0.58 -11.44
N ALA A 50 2.75 -0.04 -10.26
CA ALA A 50 1.80 0.62 -9.36
C ALA A 50 1.18 1.86 -10.01
N VAL A 51 2.00 2.77 -10.54
CA VAL A 51 1.57 4.03 -11.15
C VAL A 51 0.66 3.78 -12.35
N SER A 52 1.02 2.82 -13.22
CA SER A 52 0.20 2.42 -14.36
C SER A 52 -1.13 1.79 -13.92
N GLY A 53 -1.07 0.82 -12.99
CA GLY A 53 -2.26 0.12 -12.48
C GLY A 53 -3.24 1.05 -11.74
N LEU A 54 -2.73 2.05 -11.02
CA LEU A 54 -3.54 3.09 -10.38
C LEU A 54 -4.26 3.96 -11.42
N GLY A 55 -3.61 4.25 -12.55
CA GLY A 55 -4.24 4.95 -13.67
C GLY A 55 -5.45 4.18 -14.22
N GLY A 56 -5.30 2.86 -14.40
CA GLY A 56 -6.39 1.97 -14.77
C GLY A 56 -7.50 1.89 -13.72
N THR A 57 -7.13 1.83 -12.44
CA THR A 57 -8.06 1.81 -11.29
C THR A 57 -8.91 3.08 -11.22
N ILE A 58 -8.28 4.25 -11.33
CA ILE A 58 -8.94 5.56 -11.35
C ILE A 58 -9.86 5.66 -12.57
N HIS A 59 -9.39 5.23 -13.75
CA HIS A 59 -10.20 5.22 -14.96
C HIS A 59 -11.44 4.33 -14.79
N SER A 60 -11.29 3.13 -14.22
CA SER A 60 -12.40 2.18 -14.01
C SER A 60 -13.47 2.76 -13.08
N LEU A 61 -13.05 3.42 -12.00
CA LEU A 61 -13.96 4.11 -11.07
C LEU A 61 -14.72 5.27 -11.71
N LYS A 62 -14.11 6.01 -12.65
CA LYS A 62 -14.72 7.17 -13.32
C LYS A 62 -15.60 6.79 -14.51
N SER A 63 -15.23 5.74 -15.26
CA SER A 63 -15.87 5.40 -16.54
C SER A 63 -17.20 4.63 -16.39
N GLY A 64 -17.58 4.26 -15.17
CA GLY A 64 -18.76 3.43 -14.92
C GLY A 64 -18.61 1.99 -15.44
N SER A 65 -17.39 1.56 -15.77
CA SER A 65 -17.09 0.16 -16.04
C SER A 65 -17.50 -0.66 -14.81
N ASN A 66 -18.61 -1.42 -14.89
CA ASN A 66 -19.28 -2.11 -13.78
C ASN A 66 -18.41 -3.19 -13.11
N LYS A 67 -17.32 -2.79 -12.46
CA LYS A 67 -16.58 -3.57 -11.46
C LYS A 67 -17.17 -3.34 -10.05
N ASP A 68 -18.44 -2.93 -9.97
CA ASP A 68 -19.22 -2.78 -8.74
C ASP A 68 -19.19 -4.03 -7.86
N VAL A 69 -19.01 -5.21 -8.46
CA VAL A 69 -18.80 -6.46 -7.72
C VAL A 69 -17.50 -6.41 -6.90
N GLU A 70 -16.38 -5.99 -7.50
CA GLU A 70 -15.11 -5.84 -6.77
C GLU A 70 -15.17 -4.66 -5.81
N PHE A 71 -15.78 -3.54 -6.22
CA PHE A 71 -15.93 -2.39 -5.33
C PHE A 71 -16.74 -2.77 -4.09
N LYS A 72 -17.86 -3.48 -4.27
CA LYS A 72 -18.68 -3.98 -3.17
C LYS A 72 -17.93 -5.00 -2.31
N LYS A 73 -17.14 -5.89 -2.93
CA LYS A 73 -16.33 -6.89 -2.22
C LYS A 73 -15.33 -6.25 -1.26
N TRP A 74 -14.69 -5.16 -1.68
CA TRP A 74 -13.62 -4.52 -0.91
C TRP A 74 -14.06 -3.29 -0.11
N PHE A 75 -15.19 -2.67 -0.44
CA PHE A 75 -15.66 -1.45 0.24
C PHE A 75 -17.14 -1.45 0.63
N GLY A 76 -17.90 -2.50 0.33
CA GLY A 76 -19.28 -2.69 0.81
C GLY A 76 -20.37 -1.91 0.06
N SER A 77 -20.22 -0.58 -0.09
CA SER A 77 -21.23 0.29 -0.70
C SER A 77 -20.72 0.95 -1.97
N THR A 78 -21.43 0.77 -3.10
CA THR A 78 -21.02 1.23 -4.44
C THR A 78 -21.56 2.61 -4.82
N SER A 79 -21.90 3.45 -3.84
CA SER A 79 -22.40 4.80 -4.09
C SER A 79 -21.38 5.64 -4.88
N ASP A 80 -21.86 6.59 -5.68
CA ASP A 80 -20.99 7.50 -6.43
C ASP A 80 -20.09 8.32 -5.51
N GLU A 81 -20.59 8.68 -4.32
CA GLU A 81 -19.80 9.33 -3.27
C GLU A 81 -18.60 8.47 -2.85
N ASN A 82 -18.83 7.17 -2.59
CA ASN A 82 -17.77 6.26 -2.18
C ASN A 82 -16.75 6.02 -3.31
N LYS A 83 -17.23 5.86 -4.55
CA LYS A 83 -16.36 5.75 -5.72
C LYS A 83 -15.52 7.01 -5.91
N ASN A 84 -16.10 8.19 -5.77
CA ASN A 84 -15.40 9.47 -5.86
C ASN A 84 -14.38 9.65 -4.73
N LYS A 85 -14.70 9.22 -3.50
CA LYS A 85 -13.74 9.16 -2.40
C LYS A 85 -12.55 8.28 -2.76
N MET A 86 -12.77 7.08 -3.32
CA MET A 86 -11.66 6.21 -3.73
C MET A 86 -10.87 6.74 -4.93
N VAL A 87 -11.50 7.42 -5.88
CA VAL A 87 -10.78 8.15 -6.95
C VAL A 87 -9.78 9.12 -6.36
N ASN A 88 -10.18 9.88 -5.33
CA ASN A 88 -9.29 10.84 -4.67
C ASN A 88 -8.15 10.13 -3.93
N VAL A 89 -8.43 9.04 -3.22
CA VAL A 89 -7.41 8.22 -2.54
C VAL A 89 -6.38 7.69 -3.55
N TYR A 90 -6.81 6.99 -4.60
CA TYR A 90 -5.91 6.43 -5.60
C TYR A 90 -5.14 7.50 -6.38
N SER A 91 -5.73 8.67 -6.65
CA SER A 91 -5.02 9.76 -7.32
C SER A 91 -3.88 10.31 -6.46
N LYS A 92 -4.09 10.41 -5.13
CA LYS A 92 -3.02 10.83 -4.21
C LYS A 92 -1.90 9.80 -4.12
N ILE A 93 -2.25 8.52 -4.03
CA ILE A 93 -1.28 7.41 -4.03
C ILE A 93 -0.48 7.42 -5.34
N GLN A 94 -1.15 7.57 -6.49
CA GLN A 94 -0.49 7.61 -7.80
C GLN A 94 0.52 8.75 -7.88
N ASN A 95 0.15 9.94 -7.43
CA ASN A 95 1.03 11.11 -7.42
C ASN A 95 2.22 10.93 -6.47
N ASP A 96 2.01 10.34 -5.29
CA ASP A 96 3.09 10.05 -4.35
C ASP A 96 4.09 9.05 -4.96
N LEU A 97 3.61 7.90 -5.43
CA LEU A 97 4.46 6.84 -6.00
C LEU A 97 5.20 7.30 -7.26
N ALA A 98 4.54 8.03 -8.16
CA ALA A 98 5.16 8.55 -9.39
C ALA A 98 6.33 9.52 -9.13
N GLY A 99 6.35 10.17 -7.96
CA GLY A 99 7.41 11.08 -7.58
C GLY A 99 8.57 10.43 -6.84
N ARG A 100 8.49 9.15 -6.45
CA ARG A 100 9.48 8.53 -5.56
C ARG A 100 10.76 8.13 -6.30
N SER A 101 11.85 8.13 -5.55
CA SER A 101 13.21 7.80 -6.00
C SER A 101 13.90 6.86 -5.00
N ALA A 102 15.08 6.33 -5.35
CA ALA A 102 15.81 5.37 -4.51
C ALA A 102 16.06 5.87 -3.07
N THR A 103 16.20 7.17 -2.84
CA THR A 103 16.44 7.74 -1.51
C THR A 103 15.19 7.76 -0.62
N ASP A 104 14.01 7.56 -1.21
CA ASP A 104 12.72 7.50 -0.50
C ASP A 104 12.43 6.09 0.04
N PHE A 105 13.34 5.14 -0.15
CA PHE A 105 13.24 3.76 0.32
C PHE A 105 14.46 3.36 1.14
N LYS A 106 14.21 2.46 2.09
CA LYS A 106 15.26 1.79 2.86
C LYS A 106 14.96 0.31 2.95
N TYR A 107 15.99 -0.51 2.98
CA TYR A 107 15.86 -1.93 3.29
C TYR A 107 16.13 -2.14 4.77
N ASP A 108 15.15 -2.69 5.47
CA ASP A 108 15.29 -3.21 6.82
C ASP A 108 15.52 -4.73 6.72
N THR A 109 16.75 -5.15 7.00
CA THR A 109 17.18 -6.55 6.92
C THR A 109 16.69 -7.39 8.09
N ASP A 110 16.30 -6.74 9.19
CA ASP A 110 15.94 -7.40 10.46
C ASP A 110 14.43 -7.64 10.58
N THR A 111 13.63 -7.08 9.66
CA THR A 111 12.19 -7.30 9.60
C THR A 111 11.80 -8.38 8.59
N ASN A 112 10.90 -9.27 9.03
CA ASN A 112 10.22 -10.23 8.17
C ASN A 112 8.82 -9.74 7.75
N ALA A 113 8.57 -8.43 7.78
CA ALA A 113 7.37 -7.83 7.20
C ALA A 113 7.55 -7.59 5.69
N TYR A 114 6.46 -7.24 5.01
CA TYR A 114 6.53 -6.73 3.63
C TYR A 114 7.15 -5.34 3.62
N ALA A 115 6.50 -4.38 4.26
CA ALA A 115 7.00 -3.02 4.40
C ALA A 115 6.38 -2.35 5.63
N TYR A 116 6.82 -1.13 5.92
CA TYR A 116 6.16 -0.23 6.85
C TYR A 116 6.53 1.23 6.56
N VAL A 117 5.72 2.16 7.09
CA VAL A 117 5.98 3.60 7.08
C VAL A 117 5.74 4.23 8.45
N TYR A 118 6.42 5.34 8.73
CA TYR A 118 6.02 6.21 9.83
C TYR A 118 5.09 7.29 9.33
N LYS A 119 3.89 7.35 9.91
CA LYS A 119 2.95 8.42 9.60
C LYS A 119 3.59 9.77 9.93
N PRO A 120 3.55 10.72 8.98
CA PRO A 120 4.14 12.02 9.21
C PRO A 120 3.46 12.71 10.38
N ASN A 121 4.25 13.29 11.29
CA ASN A 121 3.70 14.23 12.25
C ASN A 121 3.18 15.45 11.48
N LYS A 122 1.86 15.68 11.52
CA LYS A 122 1.18 16.71 10.72
C LYS A 122 1.73 18.12 10.97
N VAL A 123 2.19 18.41 12.20
CA VAL A 123 2.80 19.70 12.54
C VAL A 123 4.18 19.83 11.89
N ILE A 124 5.01 18.79 11.97
CA ILE A 124 6.33 18.78 11.33
C ILE A 124 6.19 18.88 9.80
N SER A 125 5.23 18.17 9.20
CA SER A 125 4.97 18.27 7.77
C SER A 125 4.51 19.66 7.34
N ALA A 126 3.64 20.31 8.11
CA ALA A 126 3.22 21.68 7.84
C ALA A 126 4.40 22.66 7.94
N ILE A 127 5.27 22.50 8.93
CA ILE A 127 6.48 23.31 9.09
C ILE A 127 7.44 23.09 7.90
N LYS A 128 7.73 21.84 7.54
CA LYS A 128 8.57 21.52 6.38
C LYS A 128 8.03 22.14 5.10
N SER A 129 6.72 22.01 4.86
CA SER A 129 6.05 22.62 3.71
C SER A 129 6.16 24.14 3.72
N PHE A 130 5.96 24.78 4.88
CA PHE A 130 6.09 26.24 5.03
C PHE A 130 7.50 26.74 4.67
N PHE A 131 8.54 25.98 4.99
CA PHE A 131 9.93 26.31 4.66
C PHE A 131 10.42 25.76 3.31
N GLY A 132 9.54 25.16 2.49
CA GLY A 132 9.92 24.56 1.21
C GLY A 132 10.88 23.37 1.34
N ILE A 133 10.91 22.70 2.49
CA ILE A 133 11.71 21.51 2.74
C ILE A 133 10.93 20.29 2.22
N GLU A 134 11.15 19.96 0.96
CA GLU A 134 10.52 18.79 0.35
C GLU A 134 11.34 17.53 0.64
N SER A 135 10.76 16.62 1.43
CA SER A 135 11.28 15.26 1.63
C SER A 135 10.08 14.34 1.71
N LYS A 136 10.07 13.28 0.89
CA LYS A 136 9.04 12.24 1.04
C LYS A 136 9.34 11.42 2.28
N GLN A 137 8.29 10.90 2.90
CA GLN A 137 8.47 9.95 3.99
C GLN A 137 9.04 8.65 3.42
N THR A 138 10.00 8.09 4.13
CA THR A 138 10.67 6.86 3.74
C THR A 138 9.70 5.68 3.86
N ILE A 139 9.67 4.82 2.84
CA ILE A 139 9.07 3.49 2.91
C ILE A 139 10.18 2.50 3.26
N TYR A 140 10.01 1.77 4.35
CA TYR A 140 10.95 0.75 4.79
C TYR A 140 10.46 -0.60 4.26
N LEU A 141 11.28 -1.22 3.41
CA LEU A 141 11.00 -2.51 2.81
C LEU A 141 11.62 -3.60 3.67
N GLY A 142 10.88 -4.67 3.93
CA GLY A 142 11.37 -5.87 4.59
C GLY A 142 11.70 -6.99 3.60
N ALA A 143 12.15 -8.13 4.13
CA ALA A 143 12.49 -9.29 3.29
C ALA A 143 11.29 -9.78 2.46
N GLN A 144 10.07 -9.79 3.02
CA GLN A 144 8.89 -10.33 2.33
C GLN A 144 8.48 -9.51 1.11
N PHE A 145 8.82 -8.21 1.03
CA PHE A 145 8.58 -7.42 -0.18
C PHE A 145 9.36 -7.97 -1.37
N PHE A 146 10.62 -8.36 -1.16
CA PHE A 146 11.45 -8.88 -2.24
C PHE A 146 11.01 -10.28 -2.69
N ASP A 147 10.34 -11.04 -1.82
CA ASP A 147 9.75 -12.35 -2.10
C ASP A 147 8.30 -12.28 -2.63
N ALA A 148 7.67 -11.10 -2.56
CA ALA A 148 6.30 -10.90 -2.96
C ALA A 148 6.12 -11.12 -4.49
N PRO A 149 5.00 -11.69 -4.93
CA PRO A 149 4.75 -11.90 -6.35
C PRO A 149 4.53 -10.57 -7.09
N ALA A 150 4.72 -10.58 -8.42
CA ALA A 150 4.44 -9.41 -9.25
C ALA A 150 2.94 -9.22 -9.55
N GLU A 151 2.15 -10.31 -9.51
CA GLU A 151 0.72 -10.33 -9.82
C GLU A 151 -0.02 -11.26 -8.84
N GLY A 152 -1.33 -11.11 -8.73
CA GLY A 152 -2.15 -11.87 -7.79
C GLY A 152 -2.51 -11.05 -6.55
N VAL A 153 -2.16 -11.57 -5.36
CA VAL A 153 -2.49 -11.00 -4.05
C VAL A 153 -1.20 -10.73 -3.27
N ASP A 154 -1.17 -9.64 -2.50
CA ASP A 154 -0.01 -9.21 -1.72
C ASP A 154 1.23 -9.02 -2.61
N THR A 155 1.03 -8.35 -3.75
CA THR A 155 2.05 -8.10 -4.76
C THR A 155 3.00 -6.99 -4.34
N GLN A 156 4.19 -6.94 -4.94
CA GLN A 156 5.13 -5.82 -4.72
C GLN A 156 4.47 -4.46 -4.99
N SER A 157 3.73 -4.35 -6.09
CA SER A 157 3.02 -3.10 -6.42
C SER A 157 1.85 -2.82 -5.46
N GLY A 158 1.15 -3.84 -4.98
CA GLY A 158 0.08 -3.75 -3.99
C GLY A 158 0.58 -3.26 -2.64
N VAL A 159 1.72 -3.79 -2.17
CA VAL A 159 2.39 -3.34 -0.94
C VAL A 159 2.77 -1.86 -1.05
N LEU A 160 3.29 -1.39 -2.18
CA LEU A 160 3.58 0.04 -2.36
C LEU A 160 2.31 0.91 -2.31
N VAL A 161 1.19 0.42 -2.85
CA VAL A 161 -0.12 1.08 -2.77
C VAL A 161 -0.61 1.12 -1.33
N HIS A 162 -0.47 0.03 -0.58
CA HIS A 162 -0.80 -0.07 0.85
C HIS A 162 -0.05 0.99 1.67
N GLU A 163 1.28 0.98 1.60
CA GLU A 163 2.11 1.89 2.39
C GLU A 163 1.90 3.36 2.02
N SER A 164 1.76 3.64 0.72
CA SER A 164 1.48 5.00 0.26
C SER A 164 0.08 5.48 0.67
N SER A 165 -0.89 4.57 0.85
CA SER A 165 -2.21 4.93 1.36
C SER A 165 -2.16 5.47 2.79
N HIS A 166 -1.28 4.93 3.65
CA HIS A 166 -1.05 5.47 4.99
C HIS A 166 -0.53 6.90 4.94
N LEU A 167 0.42 7.16 4.05
CA LEU A 167 1.11 8.45 3.95
C LEU A 167 0.24 9.56 3.34
N THR A 168 -0.61 9.20 2.38
CA THR A 168 -1.34 10.18 1.55
C THR A 168 -2.79 10.37 1.96
N SER A 169 -3.38 9.36 2.61
CA SER A 169 -4.81 9.29 2.89
C SER A 169 -5.13 8.84 4.32
N ASP A 170 -4.11 8.76 5.21
CA ASP A 170 -4.26 8.40 6.63
C ASP A 170 -5.04 7.08 6.84
N THR A 171 -4.94 6.12 5.92
CA THR A 171 -5.53 4.79 6.11
C THR A 171 -4.90 4.12 7.34
N MET A 172 -5.60 3.16 7.91
CA MET A 172 -5.18 2.39 9.09
C MET A 172 -5.08 0.90 8.73
N ASP A 173 -4.43 0.14 9.60
CA ASP A 173 -4.43 -1.33 9.56
C ASP A 173 -5.48 -1.89 10.52
N TYR A 174 -6.76 -1.62 10.24
CA TYR A 174 -7.85 -2.16 11.06
C TYR A 174 -7.88 -3.68 11.03
N VAL A 175 -7.65 -4.26 9.86
CA VAL A 175 -7.57 -5.71 9.64
C VAL A 175 -6.62 -6.01 8.50
N CYS A 176 -6.06 -7.23 8.50
CA CYS A 176 -5.11 -7.64 7.48
C CYS A 176 -5.43 -9.03 6.93
N GLY A 177 -5.14 -9.21 5.64
CA GLY A 177 -5.50 -10.36 4.84
C GLY A 177 -6.89 -10.23 4.20
N THR A 178 -7.01 -10.80 3.00
CA THR A 178 -8.21 -10.72 2.13
C THR A 178 -9.51 -11.16 2.82
N GLU A 179 -9.49 -12.24 3.61
CA GLU A 179 -10.67 -12.73 4.33
C GLU A 179 -11.21 -11.69 5.32
N LYS A 180 -10.33 -11.10 6.14
CA LYS A 180 -10.75 -10.09 7.11
C LYS A 180 -11.13 -8.77 6.44
N ALA A 181 -10.41 -8.37 5.38
CA ALA A 181 -10.71 -7.17 4.61
C ALA A 181 -12.09 -7.24 3.95
N THR A 182 -12.46 -8.36 3.33
CA THR A 182 -13.81 -8.55 2.76
C THR A 182 -14.90 -8.60 3.83
N ARG A 183 -14.61 -9.21 4.99
CA ARG A 183 -15.52 -9.16 6.14
C ARG A 183 -15.72 -7.74 6.65
N LEU A 184 -14.64 -6.97 6.79
CA LEU A 184 -14.69 -5.56 7.19
C LEU A 184 -15.54 -4.74 6.22
N ALA A 185 -15.43 -4.98 4.91
CA ALA A 185 -16.26 -4.31 3.91
C ALA A 185 -17.76 -4.59 4.09
N SER A 186 -18.13 -5.78 4.56
CA SER A 186 -19.53 -6.11 4.87
C SER A 186 -19.99 -5.54 6.21
N ASP A 187 -19.12 -5.54 7.22
CA ASP A 187 -19.48 -5.18 8.60
C ASP A 187 -19.43 -3.66 8.84
N ASP A 188 -18.44 -2.98 8.24
CA ASP A 188 -18.17 -1.55 8.42
C ASP A 188 -17.50 -0.96 7.15
N PRO A 189 -18.32 -0.61 6.12
CA PRO A 189 -17.85 -0.02 4.86
C PRO A 189 -16.96 1.21 5.05
N ASP A 190 -17.25 2.05 6.05
CA ASP A 190 -16.48 3.25 6.32
C ASP A 190 -15.07 2.92 6.83
N LYS A 191 -14.93 1.92 7.71
CA LYS A 191 -13.61 1.41 8.09
C LYS A 191 -12.90 0.74 6.91
N ALA A 192 -13.61 -0.05 6.09
CA ALA A 192 -13.01 -0.71 4.94
C ALA A 192 -12.41 0.29 3.95
N MET A 193 -13.09 1.40 3.67
CA MET A 193 -12.55 2.48 2.82
C MET A 193 -11.36 3.23 3.44
N ASN A 194 -11.12 3.05 4.73
CA ASN A 194 -10.00 3.62 5.46
C ASN A 194 -8.99 2.53 5.91
N ASN A 195 -9.12 1.29 5.41
CA ASN A 195 -8.21 0.19 5.71
C ASN A 195 -7.21 0.00 4.56
N ALA A 196 -5.90 0.02 4.84
CA ALA A 196 -4.87 -0.02 3.81
C ALA A 196 -4.92 -1.31 2.96
N ASP A 197 -5.15 -2.46 3.58
CA ASP A 197 -5.32 -3.74 2.88
C ASP A 197 -6.56 -3.73 1.95
N ASN A 198 -7.66 -3.08 2.31
CA ASN A 198 -8.82 -2.98 1.41
C ASN A 198 -8.51 -2.11 0.18
N VAL A 199 -7.69 -1.06 0.34
CA VAL A 199 -7.19 -0.22 -0.76
C VAL A 199 -6.27 -1.01 -1.68
N GLU A 200 -5.33 -1.76 -1.12
CA GLU A 200 -4.45 -2.67 -1.86
C GLU A 200 -5.24 -3.70 -2.66
N TYR A 201 -6.11 -4.47 -1.99
CA TYR A 201 -6.78 -5.59 -2.63
C TYR A 201 -7.81 -5.17 -3.68
N TYR A 202 -8.44 -4.00 -3.55
CA TYR A 202 -9.24 -3.47 -4.65
C TYR A 202 -8.35 -3.18 -5.86
N TYR A 203 -7.24 -2.46 -5.69
CA TYR A 203 -6.28 -2.20 -6.76
C TYR A 203 -5.80 -3.50 -7.45
N GLU A 204 -5.40 -4.51 -6.66
CA GLU A 204 -4.93 -5.81 -7.19
C GLU A 204 -6.04 -6.56 -7.93
N SER A 205 -7.28 -6.49 -7.45
CA SER A 205 -8.43 -7.14 -8.10
C SER A 205 -8.74 -6.58 -9.50
N LEU A 206 -8.31 -5.35 -9.79
CA LEU A 206 -8.49 -4.74 -11.10
C LEU A 206 -7.32 -4.99 -12.05
N LYS A 207 -6.09 -5.25 -11.54
CA LYS A 207 -4.95 -5.62 -12.41
C LYS A 207 -5.08 -7.01 -12.99
N ASN A 208 -5.73 -7.92 -12.25
CA ASN A 208 -5.98 -9.29 -12.69
C ASN A 208 -7.11 -9.42 -13.76
N LYS A 209 -7.63 -8.30 -14.32
CA LYS A 209 -8.81 -8.26 -15.22
C LYS A 209 -8.80 -7.10 -16.21
#